data_AF-A0A833D2D8-F1
#
_entry.id   AF-A0A833D2D8-F1
#
_cell.length_a   1.000
_cell.length_b   1.000
_cell.length_c   1.000
_cell.angle_alpha   90.00
_cell.angle_beta   90.00
_cell.angle_gamma   90.00
#
_symmetry.space_group_name_H-M   'P 1'
#
loop_
_entity.id
_entity.type
_entity.pdbx_description
1 polymer ?
#
loop_
_entity_poly.entity_id
_entity_poly.type
_entity_poly.pdbx_seq_one_letter_code
_entity_poly.pdbx_strand_id
1 'polypeptide(L)'
;MKPSIVIMNFTHVYEQERFVKNQGFSWVDCTDLQGADCYLDADTQSELVRRIKPLSAHGIHFIDSGNYHYLSKLWTDKIEEPFSLIVFDHHPDMQPSLFEGLMSCGCWVKSVIDTHPWLRKVVIIGAADKLIQQVPEEYRERVQFYSENQLSHDESWRNFSMAHLQEPVYISVDKDVLNTQAAVTNWDQGSMSLSELEKILSVILRTENVIGVDVCGECSPSLEVFEEERESKVNGEANQELLSLYLSANKQ
;
A
#
# COMPACT_ATOMS: atom_id res chain seq x y z
N MET A 1 -9.60 -17.69 -12.79
CA MET A 1 -8.25 -18.09 -12.31
C MET A 1 -8.16 -17.72 -10.85
N LYS A 2 -7.39 -18.44 -10.00
CA LYS A 2 -7.17 -17.97 -8.62
C LYS A 2 -6.38 -16.66 -8.67
N PRO A 3 -6.72 -15.65 -7.85
CA PRO A 3 -5.95 -14.41 -7.81
C PRO A 3 -4.50 -14.70 -7.39
N SER A 4 -3.56 -13.93 -7.94
CA SER A 4 -2.16 -13.97 -7.52
C SER A 4 -2.05 -13.37 -6.13
N ILE A 5 -1.37 -14.05 -5.22
CA ILE A 5 -1.13 -13.60 -3.85
C ILE A 5 0.37 -13.68 -3.62
N VAL A 6 1.04 -12.54 -3.47
CA VAL A 6 2.50 -12.45 -3.41
C VAL A 6 2.93 -11.92 -2.06
N ILE A 7 4.04 -12.44 -1.54
CA ILE A 7 4.73 -11.89 -0.38
C ILE A 7 6.12 -11.42 -0.81
N MET A 8 6.40 -10.14 -0.60
CA MET A 8 7.73 -9.56 -0.74
C MET A 8 8.40 -9.63 0.63
N ASN A 9 9.31 -10.60 0.80
CA ASN A 9 9.88 -10.93 2.11
C ASN A 9 11.26 -10.30 2.27
N PHE A 10 11.38 -9.24 3.06
CA PHE A 10 12.65 -8.57 3.35
C PHE A 10 13.18 -8.91 4.74
N THR A 11 12.30 -9.09 5.72
CA THR A 11 12.67 -9.17 7.13
C THR A 11 12.30 -10.50 7.79
N HIS A 12 11.65 -11.42 7.06
CA HIS A 12 11.03 -12.64 7.58
C HIS A 12 9.80 -12.41 8.48
N VAL A 13 9.29 -11.17 8.60
CA VAL A 13 8.17 -10.83 9.50
C VAL A 13 6.93 -11.70 9.26
N TYR A 14 6.60 -11.97 8.00
CA TYR A 14 5.42 -12.75 7.64
C TYR A 14 5.49 -14.23 8.03
N GLU A 15 6.68 -14.79 8.25
CA GLU A 15 6.85 -16.21 8.61
C GLU A 15 6.23 -16.52 9.98
N GLN A 16 6.15 -15.51 10.85
CA GLN A 16 5.58 -15.64 12.19
C GLN A 16 4.06 -15.49 12.20
N GLU A 17 3.48 -14.87 11.17
CA GLU A 17 2.07 -14.57 11.13
C GLU A 17 1.23 -15.80 10.74
N ARG A 18 0.01 -15.90 11.30
CA ARG A 18 -0.84 -17.06 11.04
C ARG A 18 -1.51 -17.03 9.66
N PHE A 19 -1.71 -15.86 9.08
CA PHE A 19 -2.44 -15.71 7.81
C PHE A 19 -1.72 -16.39 6.64
N VAL A 20 -0.39 -16.52 6.69
CA VAL A 20 0.38 -17.18 5.64
C VAL A 20 0.27 -18.71 5.63
N LYS A 21 -0.16 -19.33 6.73
CA LYS A 21 -0.08 -20.80 6.92
C LYS A 21 -1.09 -21.61 6.11
N ASN A 22 -2.18 -21.00 5.64
CA ASN A 22 -3.33 -21.70 5.07
C ASN A 22 -3.64 -21.32 3.61
N GLN A 23 -2.74 -20.61 2.93
CA GLN A 23 -2.96 -20.13 1.56
C GLN A 23 -1.72 -20.35 0.68
N GLY A 24 -1.96 -20.42 -0.63
CA GLY A 24 -0.90 -20.57 -1.63
C GLY A 24 -0.32 -19.22 -2.00
N PHE A 25 0.66 -18.74 -1.23
CA PHE A 25 1.40 -17.52 -1.52
C PHE A 25 2.58 -17.79 -2.45
N SER A 26 2.87 -16.86 -3.34
CA SER A 26 4.13 -16.78 -4.08
C SER A 26 5.09 -15.91 -3.29
N TRP A 27 6.13 -16.52 -2.73
CA TRP A 27 7.14 -15.78 -1.96
C TRP A 27 8.23 -15.27 -2.90
N VAL A 28 8.48 -13.98 -2.85
CA VAL A 28 9.66 -13.33 -3.41
C VAL A 28 10.58 -13.06 -2.24
N ASP A 29 11.55 -13.95 -2.04
CA ASP A 29 12.62 -13.75 -1.08
C ASP A 29 13.43 -12.52 -1.52
N CYS A 30 13.58 -11.55 -0.63
CA CYS A 30 14.35 -10.31 -0.77
C CYS A 30 15.33 -10.13 0.40
N THR A 31 15.50 -11.16 1.24
CA THR A 31 16.26 -11.08 2.50
C THR A 31 17.78 -11.00 2.29
N ASP A 32 18.25 -11.32 1.08
CA ASP A 32 19.64 -11.17 0.65
C ASP A 32 19.97 -9.76 0.13
N LEU A 33 18.96 -8.91 -0.10
CA LEU A 33 19.15 -7.58 -0.67
C LEU A 33 19.64 -6.58 0.37
N GLN A 34 20.58 -5.73 -0.05
CA GLN A 34 21.09 -4.60 0.74
C GLN A 34 20.65 -3.29 0.07
N GLY A 35 20.62 -2.17 0.80
CA GLY A 35 20.25 -0.88 0.21
C GLY A 35 18.81 -0.80 -0.30
N ALA A 36 17.90 -1.47 0.42
CA ALA A 36 16.46 -1.43 0.20
C ALA A 36 15.69 -0.86 1.42
N ASP A 37 16.33 -0.73 2.59
CA ASP A 37 15.68 -0.27 3.80
C ASP A 37 15.54 1.27 3.81
N CYS A 38 14.30 1.76 3.79
CA CYS A 38 13.86 3.16 3.64
C CYS A 38 14.22 3.83 2.30
N TYR A 39 15.38 3.51 1.75
CA TYR A 39 15.89 4.02 0.49
C TYR A 39 16.27 2.86 -0.42
N LEU A 40 15.93 3.00 -1.70
CA LEU A 40 16.23 2.02 -2.72
C LEU A 40 17.36 2.50 -3.62
N ASP A 41 18.51 1.82 -3.55
CA ASP A 41 19.59 2.03 -4.50
C ASP A 41 19.31 1.41 -5.88
N ALA A 42 20.07 1.84 -6.89
CA ALA A 42 19.82 1.47 -8.29
C ALA A 42 20.09 -0.02 -8.60
N ASP A 43 21.07 -0.63 -7.93
CA ASP A 43 21.43 -2.03 -8.16
C ASP A 43 20.33 -2.93 -7.57
N THR A 44 19.89 -2.63 -6.35
CA THR A 44 18.81 -3.32 -5.67
C THR A 44 17.46 -3.08 -6.36
N GLN A 45 17.21 -1.89 -6.89
CA GLN A 45 16.04 -1.64 -7.74
C GLN A 45 16.03 -2.56 -8.97
N SER A 46 17.17 -2.67 -9.66
CA SER A 46 17.29 -3.51 -10.86
C SER A 46 17.02 -4.98 -10.54
N GLU A 47 17.51 -5.45 -9.39
CA GLU A 47 17.31 -6.80 -8.91
C GLU A 47 15.85 -7.05 -8.48
N LEU A 48 15.21 -6.13 -7.76
CA LEU A 48 13.78 -6.21 -7.42
C LEU A 48 12.91 -6.28 -8.68
N VAL A 49 13.14 -5.40 -9.65
CA VAL A 49 12.44 -5.41 -10.95
C VAL A 49 12.62 -6.76 -11.64
N ARG A 50 13.83 -7.34 -11.60
CA ARG A 50 14.10 -8.68 -12.16
C ARG A 50 13.28 -9.77 -11.45
N ARG A 51 13.19 -9.72 -10.12
CA ARG A 51 12.46 -10.70 -9.29
C ARG A 51 10.95 -10.64 -9.49
N ILE A 52 10.36 -9.44 -9.60
CA ILE A 52 8.91 -9.26 -9.81
C ILE A 52 8.49 -9.33 -11.28
N LYS A 53 9.44 -9.32 -12.23
CA LYS A 53 9.16 -9.41 -13.67
C LYS A 53 8.19 -10.54 -14.07
N PRO A 54 8.34 -11.80 -13.61
CA PRO A 54 7.43 -12.89 -14.00
C PRO A 54 6.05 -12.83 -13.34
N LEU A 55 5.87 -11.97 -12.33
CA LEU A 55 4.62 -11.82 -11.58
C LEU A 55 3.73 -10.76 -12.23
N SER A 56 2.42 -10.87 -12.06
CA SER A 56 1.47 -9.86 -12.53
C SER A 56 1.31 -8.74 -11.51
N ALA A 57 1.05 -7.52 -11.95
CA ALA A 57 0.55 -6.46 -11.07
C ALA A 57 -0.92 -6.71 -10.63
N HIS A 58 -1.60 -7.65 -11.28
CA HIS A 58 -2.92 -8.10 -10.85
C HIS A 58 -2.83 -9.14 -9.75
N GLY A 59 -3.58 -8.91 -8.67
CA GLY A 59 -3.54 -9.72 -7.47
C GLY A 59 -3.50 -8.85 -6.23
N ILE A 60 -3.09 -9.46 -5.13
CA ILE A 60 -2.75 -8.78 -3.89
C ILE A 60 -1.29 -9.09 -3.52
N HIS A 61 -0.53 -8.05 -3.18
CA HIS A 61 0.89 -8.16 -2.85
C HIS A 61 1.14 -7.62 -1.44
N PHE A 62 1.75 -8.42 -0.58
CA PHE A 62 2.17 -8.00 0.76
C PHE A 62 3.62 -7.50 0.69
N ILE A 63 3.85 -6.28 1.16
CA ILE A 63 5.09 -5.51 1.09
C ILE A 63 5.52 -5.20 2.52
N ASP A 64 6.30 -6.08 3.13
CA ASP A 64 6.93 -6.01 4.47
C ASP A 64 6.64 -4.74 5.33
N SER A 65 7.65 -4.10 5.92
CA SER A 65 7.45 -2.84 6.66
C SER A 65 7.25 -1.64 5.74
N GLY A 66 6.73 -0.53 6.30
CA GLY A 66 6.57 0.76 5.61
C GLY A 66 7.86 1.30 4.96
N ASN A 67 9.02 0.82 5.40
CA ASN A 67 10.31 1.17 4.81
C ASN A 67 10.43 0.74 3.34
N TYR A 68 9.64 -0.24 2.91
CA TYR A 68 9.64 -0.80 1.56
C TYR A 68 8.45 -0.34 0.71
N HIS A 69 7.63 0.61 1.19
CA HIS A 69 6.39 1.02 0.52
C HIS A 69 6.59 1.54 -0.91
N TYR A 70 7.81 2.00 -1.23
CA TYR A 70 8.20 2.32 -2.59
C TYR A 70 8.03 1.17 -3.60
N LEU A 71 7.92 -0.09 -3.15
CA LEU A 71 7.61 -1.23 -4.01
C LEU A 71 6.27 -1.08 -4.73
N SER A 72 5.32 -0.32 -4.18
CA SER A 72 4.07 0.04 -4.85
C SER A 72 4.34 0.76 -6.18
N LYS A 73 5.40 1.58 -6.27
CA LYS A 73 5.86 2.13 -7.55
C LYS A 73 6.32 1.03 -8.50
N LEU A 74 7.13 0.07 -8.05
CA LEU A 74 7.64 -0.99 -8.94
C LEU A 74 6.53 -1.91 -9.44
N TRP A 75 5.50 -2.15 -8.63
CA TRP A 75 4.31 -2.89 -9.06
C TRP A 75 3.48 -2.10 -10.07
N THR A 76 3.26 -0.80 -9.82
CA THR A 76 2.49 0.06 -10.72
C THR A 76 3.21 0.34 -12.05
N ASP A 77 4.55 0.39 -12.07
CA ASP A 77 5.38 0.52 -13.29
C ASP A 77 5.13 -0.60 -14.32
N LYS A 78 4.47 -1.71 -13.92
CA LYS A 78 4.08 -2.82 -14.80
C LYS A 78 2.75 -2.57 -15.52
N ILE A 79 2.03 -1.50 -15.20
CA ILE A 79 0.71 -1.16 -15.75
C ILE A 79 0.91 -0.35 -17.03
N GLU A 80 0.49 -0.91 -18.17
CA GLU A 80 0.66 -0.31 -19.50
C GLU A 80 -0.66 0.28 -20.07
N GLU A 81 -1.58 0.68 -19.19
CA GLU A 81 -2.87 1.28 -19.56
C GLU A 81 -3.26 2.40 -18.59
N PRO A 82 -4.09 3.39 -19.00
CA PRO A 82 -4.55 4.46 -18.11
C PRO A 82 -5.14 3.90 -16.81
N PHE A 83 -4.64 4.36 -15.68
CA PHE A 83 -5.14 3.94 -14.37
C PHE A 83 -5.08 5.10 -13.36
N SER A 84 -5.81 4.94 -12.27
CA SER A 84 -5.76 5.81 -11.11
C SER A 84 -5.25 5.05 -9.89
N LEU A 85 -4.52 5.73 -9.01
CA LEU A 85 -3.94 5.14 -7.81
C LEU A 85 -4.74 5.58 -6.58
N ILE A 86 -5.15 4.64 -5.74
CA ILE A 86 -5.74 4.92 -4.43
C ILE A 86 -4.71 4.50 -3.37
N VAL A 87 -4.37 5.41 -2.47
CA VAL A 87 -3.39 5.21 -1.41
C VAL A 87 -4.08 5.39 -0.06
N PHE A 88 -4.17 4.34 0.74
CA PHE A 88 -4.56 4.43 2.15
C PHE A 88 -3.30 4.55 2.98
N ASP A 89 -3.09 5.71 3.59
CA ASP A 89 -1.81 6.03 4.23
C ASP A 89 -1.97 7.22 5.17
N HIS A 90 -1.28 7.21 6.31
CA HIS A 90 -1.17 8.37 7.17
C HIS A 90 -0.31 9.48 6.54
N HIS A 91 0.70 9.07 5.77
CA HIS A 91 1.65 9.90 5.05
C HIS A 91 1.25 10.02 3.58
N PRO A 92 1.33 11.23 2.97
CA PRO A 92 1.07 11.34 1.55
C PRO A 92 2.13 10.70 0.65
N ASP A 93 3.32 10.38 1.18
CA ASP A 93 4.49 9.88 0.43
C ASP A 93 4.88 10.72 -0.80
N MET A 94 4.69 12.04 -0.63
CA MET A 94 4.98 13.06 -1.64
C MET A 94 6.09 14.02 -1.23
N GLN A 95 6.92 13.66 -0.26
CA GLN A 95 8.06 14.50 0.14
C GLN A 95 9.09 14.56 -1.00
N PRO A 96 9.85 15.67 -1.13
CA PRO A 96 11.03 15.67 -1.99
C PRO A 96 12.00 14.59 -1.54
N SER A 97 12.61 13.88 -2.49
CA SER A 97 13.69 12.95 -2.13
C SER A 97 14.85 13.71 -1.50
N LEU A 98 15.36 13.19 -0.38
CA LEU A 98 16.52 13.76 0.32
C LEU A 98 17.82 13.59 -0.48
N PHE A 99 17.87 12.61 -1.39
CA PHE A 99 19.00 12.36 -2.27
C PHE A 99 18.53 12.33 -3.73
N GLU A 100 19.09 13.20 -4.56
CA GLU A 100 18.68 13.34 -5.96
C GLU A 100 18.75 11.98 -6.68
N GLY A 101 17.62 11.58 -7.26
CA GLY A 101 17.49 10.33 -8.01
C GLY A 101 17.29 9.05 -7.17
N LEU A 102 17.32 9.13 -5.83
CA LEU A 102 17.08 7.98 -4.97
C LEU A 102 15.60 7.89 -4.58
N MET A 103 15.01 6.71 -4.70
CA MET A 103 13.64 6.45 -4.28
C MET A 103 13.60 6.09 -2.79
N SER A 104 12.57 6.54 -2.08
CA SER A 104 12.30 6.19 -0.69
C SER A 104 10.80 5.97 -0.47
N CYS A 105 10.41 5.41 0.68
CA CYS A 105 9.00 5.36 1.09
C CYS A 105 8.39 6.77 1.06
N GLY A 106 8.97 7.76 1.73
CA GLY A 106 8.39 9.12 1.79
C GLY A 106 8.24 9.90 0.46
N CYS A 107 8.74 9.41 -0.69
CA CYS A 107 8.62 10.10 -1.98
C CYS A 107 8.07 9.27 -3.15
N TRP A 108 7.69 8.01 -2.92
CA TRP A 108 7.34 7.11 -4.02
C TRP A 108 6.11 7.58 -4.79
N VAL A 109 5.07 8.09 -4.11
CA VAL A 109 3.84 8.59 -4.75
C VAL A 109 4.17 9.75 -5.68
N LYS A 110 4.99 10.70 -5.22
CA LYS A 110 5.50 11.80 -6.07
C LYS A 110 6.24 11.24 -7.29
N SER A 111 7.10 10.25 -7.09
CA SER A 111 7.83 9.62 -8.19
C SER A 111 6.89 8.96 -9.22
N VAL A 112 5.81 8.27 -8.80
CA VAL A 112 4.81 7.72 -9.73
C VAL A 112 4.13 8.84 -10.52
N ILE A 113 3.72 9.92 -9.84
CA ILE A 113 3.09 11.07 -10.48
C ILE A 113 4.01 11.65 -11.55
N ASP A 114 5.28 11.87 -11.23
CA ASP A 114 6.24 12.52 -12.13
C ASP A 114 6.64 11.66 -13.33
N THR A 115 6.68 10.33 -13.15
CA THR A 115 7.34 9.43 -14.12
C THR A 115 6.41 8.47 -14.85
N HIS A 116 5.25 8.13 -14.27
CA HIS A 116 4.39 7.09 -14.83
C HIS A 116 3.49 7.63 -15.95
N PRO A 117 3.65 7.19 -17.22
CA PRO A 117 2.96 7.80 -18.36
C PRO A 117 1.45 7.54 -18.38
N TRP A 118 1.02 6.45 -17.74
CA TRP A 118 -0.38 6.05 -17.71
C TRP A 118 -1.17 6.49 -16.47
N LEU A 119 -0.50 7.02 -15.44
CA LEU A 119 -1.17 7.43 -14.21
C LEU A 119 -2.00 8.70 -14.46
N ARG A 120 -3.30 8.66 -14.19
CA ARG A 120 -4.23 9.78 -14.38
C ARG A 120 -4.45 10.58 -13.10
N LYS A 121 -4.82 9.91 -12.02
CA LYS A 121 -5.11 10.52 -10.72
C LYS A 121 -4.52 9.71 -9.58
N VAL A 122 -4.24 10.40 -8.48
CA VAL A 122 -3.94 9.80 -7.18
C VAL A 122 -5.01 10.26 -6.20
N VAL A 123 -5.58 9.33 -5.45
CA VAL A 123 -6.47 9.59 -4.32
C VAL A 123 -5.79 9.12 -3.05
N ILE A 124 -5.58 10.01 -2.09
CA ILE A 124 -4.97 9.67 -0.80
C ILE A 124 -6.05 9.71 0.29
N ILE A 125 -6.16 8.64 1.06
CA ILE A 125 -7.20 8.43 2.08
C ILE A 125 -6.53 8.24 3.44
N GLY A 126 -6.93 9.04 4.43
CA GLY A 126 -6.44 8.93 5.82
C GLY A 126 -5.23 9.80 6.17
N ALA A 127 -4.66 10.52 5.20
CA ALA A 127 -3.54 11.40 5.47
C ALA A 127 -3.91 12.57 6.40
N ALA A 128 -3.01 12.91 7.32
CA ALA A 128 -3.25 13.99 8.28
C ALA A 128 -3.31 15.37 7.60
N ASP A 129 -4.25 16.24 8.03
CA ASP A 129 -4.42 17.60 7.48
C ASP A 129 -3.12 18.41 7.40
N LYS A 130 -2.25 18.26 8.41
CA LYS A 130 -0.95 18.95 8.46
C LYS A 130 0.03 18.47 7.38
N LEU A 131 -0.05 17.20 6.99
CA LEU A 131 0.78 16.61 5.95
C LEU A 131 0.21 16.94 4.56
N ILE A 132 -1.11 16.94 4.42
CA ILE A 132 -1.80 17.39 3.20
C ILE A 132 -1.39 18.83 2.83
N GLN A 133 -1.30 19.72 3.81
CA GLN A 133 -0.88 21.12 3.59
C GLN A 133 0.56 21.28 3.07
N GLN A 134 1.40 20.25 3.23
CA GLN A 134 2.78 20.26 2.74
C GLN A 134 2.91 19.78 1.29
N VAL A 135 1.85 19.20 0.73
CA VAL A 135 1.86 18.74 -0.67
C VAL A 135 1.92 19.95 -1.61
N PRO A 136 2.91 20.02 -2.53
CA PRO A 136 3.09 21.17 -3.40
C PRO A 136 1.86 21.45 -4.27
N GLU A 137 1.54 22.74 -4.46
CA GLU A 137 0.30 23.15 -5.13
C GLU A 137 0.18 22.65 -6.58
N GLU A 138 1.33 22.44 -7.25
CA GLU A 138 1.41 21.93 -8.61
C GLU A 138 0.78 20.54 -8.78
N TYR A 139 0.67 19.75 -7.71
CA TYR A 139 0.08 18.41 -7.76
C TYR A 139 -1.43 18.39 -7.45
N ARG A 140 -2.04 19.51 -7.02
CA ARG A 140 -3.45 19.53 -6.57
C ARG A 140 -4.46 19.14 -7.64
N GLU A 141 -4.12 19.32 -8.92
CA GLU A 141 -4.99 18.87 -10.02
C GLU A 141 -4.91 17.34 -10.23
N ARG A 142 -3.81 16.69 -9.87
CA ARG A 142 -3.60 15.25 -10.04
C ARG A 142 -3.86 14.44 -8.78
N VAL A 143 -3.74 15.06 -7.61
CA VAL A 143 -3.89 14.42 -6.30
C VAL A 143 -5.16 14.94 -5.64
N GLN A 144 -6.00 14.03 -5.19
CA GLN A 144 -7.19 14.33 -4.40
C GLN A 144 -7.06 13.68 -3.03
N PHE A 145 -7.50 14.38 -1.99
CA PHE A 145 -7.49 13.86 -0.63
C PHE A 145 -8.91 13.56 -0.20
N TYR A 146 -9.10 12.39 0.40
CA TYR A 146 -10.38 11.96 0.95
C TYR A 146 -10.23 11.85 2.46
N SER A 147 -10.85 12.78 3.19
CA SER A 147 -10.60 12.93 4.63
C SER A 147 -11.44 11.99 5.47
N GLU A 148 -10.96 11.67 6.68
CA GLU A 148 -11.64 10.80 7.64
C GLU A 148 -13.08 11.29 7.97
N ASN A 149 -13.31 12.60 7.94
CA ASN A 149 -14.61 13.20 8.21
C ASN A 149 -15.64 12.99 7.08
N GLN A 150 -15.20 12.60 5.88
CA GLN A 150 -16.06 12.34 4.72
C GLN A 150 -16.52 10.88 4.62
N LEU A 151 -15.98 9.99 5.47
CA LEU A 151 -16.14 8.53 5.44
C LEU A 151 -17.50 8.00 5.89
N SER A 152 -18.45 8.87 6.25
CA SER A 152 -19.63 8.44 7.00
C SER A 152 -20.70 7.70 6.19
N HIS A 153 -20.66 7.68 4.84
CA HIS A 153 -21.75 7.15 4.01
C HIS A 153 -21.24 6.53 2.69
N ASP A 154 -21.70 5.34 2.29
CA ASP A 154 -21.38 4.67 1.00
C ASP A 154 -21.62 5.57 -0.23
N GLU A 155 -22.65 6.41 -0.18
CA GLU A 155 -22.95 7.39 -1.23
C GLU A 155 -21.84 8.45 -1.38
N SER A 156 -21.12 8.76 -0.30
CA SER A 156 -20.01 9.71 -0.29
C SER A 156 -18.87 9.22 -1.19
N TRP A 157 -18.48 7.93 -1.07
CA TRP A 157 -17.46 7.35 -1.94
C TRP A 157 -17.92 7.30 -3.39
N ARG A 158 -19.16 6.89 -3.66
CA ARG A 158 -19.69 6.82 -5.02
C ARG A 158 -19.68 8.17 -5.72
N ASN A 159 -20.09 9.23 -5.03
CA ASN A 159 -20.07 10.58 -5.59
C ASN A 159 -18.63 11.06 -5.81
N PHE A 160 -17.72 10.75 -4.89
CA PHE A 160 -16.31 11.10 -5.01
C PHE A 160 -15.63 10.36 -6.18
N SER A 161 -15.74 9.04 -6.22
CA SER A 161 -15.21 8.20 -7.32
C SER A 161 -15.74 8.65 -8.66
N MET A 162 -17.06 8.86 -8.83
CA MET A 162 -17.62 9.37 -10.08
C MET A 162 -17.04 10.73 -10.52
N ALA A 163 -16.63 11.58 -9.58
CA ALA A 163 -16.05 12.89 -9.88
C ALA A 163 -14.54 12.80 -10.21
N HIS A 164 -13.84 11.81 -9.67
CA HIS A 164 -12.36 11.80 -9.64
C HIS A 164 -11.72 10.57 -10.28
N LEU A 165 -12.44 9.47 -10.46
CA LEU A 165 -11.94 8.19 -10.95
C LEU A 165 -12.77 7.77 -12.18
N GLN A 166 -12.10 7.69 -13.34
CA GLN A 166 -12.73 7.24 -14.60
C GLN A 166 -12.02 6.00 -15.17
N GLU A 167 -10.85 5.69 -14.64
CA GLU A 167 -9.97 4.61 -15.05
C GLU A 167 -10.02 3.44 -14.07
N PRO A 168 -9.53 2.25 -14.46
CA PRO A 168 -9.23 1.19 -13.51
C PRO A 168 -8.31 1.69 -12.39
N VAL A 169 -8.44 1.08 -11.20
CA VAL A 169 -7.73 1.54 -10.01
C VAL A 169 -6.74 0.51 -9.50
N TYR A 170 -5.54 0.97 -9.16
CA TYR A 170 -4.60 0.22 -8.34
C TYR A 170 -4.68 0.77 -6.92
N ILE A 171 -4.70 -0.12 -5.91
CA ILE A 171 -4.84 0.28 -4.51
C ILE A 171 -3.53 -0.07 -3.77
N SER A 172 -3.00 0.89 -3.03
CA SER A 172 -1.92 0.67 -2.08
C SER A 172 -2.42 0.98 -0.67
N VAL A 173 -2.16 0.08 0.27
CA VAL A 173 -2.55 0.25 1.67
C VAL A 173 -1.29 0.20 2.53
N ASP A 174 -0.85 1.34 3.07
CA ASP A 174 0.01 1.34 4.24
C ASP A 174 -0.85 1.21 5.50
N LYS A 175 -0.52 0.23 6.35
CA LYS A 175 -1.23 0.01 7.61
C LYS A 175 -0.97 1.12 8.62
N ASP A 176 -0.04 2.04 8.39
CA ASP A 176 0.16 3.18 9.29
C ASP A 176 -1.05 4.12 9.33
N VAL A 177 -1.95 4.07 8.33
CA VAL A 177 -3.24 4.77 8.35
C VAL A 177 -4.11 4.33 9.54
N LEU A 178 -3.90 3.11 10.02
CA LEU A 178 -4.64 2.50 11.11
C LEU A 178 -4.14 2.95 12.48
N ASN A 179 -5.02 2.96 13.47
CA ASN A 179 -4.63 3.16 14.86
C ASN A 179 -3.84 1.96 15.42
N THR A 180 -3.17 2.20 16.56
CA THR A 180 -2.24 1.25 17.21
C THR A 180 -2.89 -0.01 17.77
N GLN A 181 -4.23 -0.09 17.80
CA GLN A 181 -4.95 -1.32 18.18
C GLN A 181 -5.15 -2.26 16.97
N ALA A 182 -5.15 -1.70 15.76
CA ALA A 182 -5.42 -2.41 14.52
C ALA A 182 -4.15 -2.81 13.75
N ALA A 183 -3.07 -2.04 13.88
CA ALA A 183 -1.76 -2.38 13.35
C ALA A 183 -0.66 -1.78 14.23
N VAL A 184 0.53 -2.38 14.20
CA VAL A 184 1.76 -1.80 14.74
C VAL A 184 2.74 -1.65 13.58
N THR A 185 3.24 -0.45 13.37
CA THR A 185 4.11 -0.11 12.23
C THR A 185 5.40 0.58 12.69
N ASN A 186 6.35 0.76 11.77
CA ASN A 186 7.59 1.49 12.05
C ASN A 186 7.45 3.02 12.01
N TRP A 187 6.35 3.54 11.47
CA TRP A 187 6.10 4.97 11.29
C TRP A 187 5.00 5.47 12.23
N ASP A 188 4.84 6.79 12.36
CA ASP A 188 3.73 7.33 13.14
C ASP A 188 2.39 7.02 12.47
N GLN A 189 1.41 6.70 13.32
CA GLN A 189 0.15 6.11 12.88
C GLN A 189 -1.01 7.10 12.91
N GLY A 190 -1.95 6.88 11.99
CA GLY A 190 -3.25 7.52 11.94
C GLY A 190 -4.22 7.02 13.01
N SER A 191 -5.48 7.39 12.82
CA SER A 191 -6.57 7.10 13.76
C SER A 191 -7.56 6.05 13.27
N MET A 192 -7.50 5.68 12.00
CA MET A 192 -8.50 4.82 11.36
C MET A 192 -8.58 3.45 12.04
N SER A 193 -9.78 2.96 12.34
CA SER A 193 -9.95 1.57 12.76
C SER A 193 -9.92 0.64 11.55
N LEU A 194 -9.53 -0.63 11.77
CA LEU A 194 -9.56 -1.64 10.70
C LEU A 194 -10.95 -1.73 10.06
N SER A 195 -12.02 -1.66 10.86
CA SER A 195 -13.39 -1.70 10.35
C SER A 195 -13.76 -0.52 9.46
N GLU A 196 -13.21 0.68 9.71
CA GLU A 196 -13.42 1.84 8.84
C GLU A 196 -12.70 1.65 7.50
N LEU A 197 -11.45 1.21 7.54
CA LEU A 197 -10.70 0.87 6.32
C LEU A 197 -11.44 -0.19 5.50
N GLU A 198 -11.84 -1.30 6.14
CA GLU A 198 -12.56 -2.39 5.49
C GLU A 198 -13.87 -1.92 4.85
N LYS A 199 -14.63 -1.04 5.50
CA LYS A 199 -15.87 -0.49 4.92
C LYS A 199 -15.56 0.24 3.62
N ILE A 200 -14.61 1.16 3.62
CA ILE A 200 -14.23 1.94 2.44
C ILE A 200 -13.69 1.03 1.35
N LEU A 201 -12.72 0.18 1.69
CA LEU A 201 -12.10 -0.76 0.76
C LEU A 201 -13.15 -1.73 0.18
N SER A 202 -14.12 -2.17 0.97
CA SER A 202 -15.22 -3.01 0.49
C SER A 202 -16.09 -2.29 -0.54
N VAL A 203 -16.31 -0.98 -0.41
CA VAL A 203 -17.05 -0.20 -1.40
C VAL A 203 -16.22 -0.13 -2.68
N ILE A 204 -14.94 0.25 -2.58
CA ILE A 204 -14.02 0.36 -3.72
C ILE A 204 -13.93 -0.95 -4.50
N LEU A 205 -13.67 -2.06 -3.80
CA LEU A 205 -13.56 -3.39 -4.41
C LEU A 205 -14.83 -3.85 -5.12
N ARG A 206 -16.00 -3.29 -4.78
CA ARG A 206 -17.29 -3.61 -5.43
C ARG A 206 -17.67 -2.64 -6.55
N THR A 207 -17.23 -1.39 -6.48
CA THR A 207 -17.68 -0.33 -7.40
C THR A 207 -16.66 -0.01 -8.48
N GLU A 208 -15.37 -0.14 -8.19
CA GLU A 208 -14.29 0.20 -9.11
C GLU A 208 -13.76 -1.04 -9.83
N ASN A 209 -13.19 -0.83 -11.02
CA ASN A 209 -12.41 -1.87 -11.69
C ASN A 209 -11.01 -1.93 -11.06
N VAL A 210 -10.84 -2.75 -10.01
CA VAL A 210 -9.57 -2.88 -9.29
C VAL A 210 -8.61 -3.82 -10.03
N ILE A 211 -7.51 -3.27 -10.55
CA ILE A 211 -6.52 -4.02 -11.31
C ILE A 211 -5.45 -4.65 -10.43
N GLY A 212 -5.21 -4.16 -9.22
CA GLY A 212 -4.23 -4.70 -8.29
C GLY A 212 -4.31 -4.04 -6.91
N VAL A 213 -3.82 -4.74 -5.90
CA VAL A 213 -3.75 -4.26 -4.53
C VAL A 213 -2.37 -4.58 -3.95
N ASP A 214 -1.80 -3.69 -3.17
CA ASP A 214 -0.75 -4.04 -2.21
C ASP A 214 -1.06 -3.56 -0.79
N VAL A 215 -0.45 -4.26 0.17
CA VAL A 215 -0.58 -4.02 1.61
C VAL A 215 0.82 -3.97 2.22
N CYS A 216 1.12 -2.87 2.90
CA CYS A 216 2.39 -2.52 3.50
C CYS A 216 2.21 -2.17 4.99
N GLY A 217 3.31 -1.91 5.70
CA GLY A 217 3.26 -1.36 7.06
C GLY A 217 3.39 -2.41 8.16
N GLU A 218 4.20 -3.45 7.95
CA GLU A 218 4.66 -4.28 9.07
C GLU A 218 5.58 -3.52 10.05
N CYS A 219 5.70 -4.07 11.26
CA CYS A 219 6.71 -3.64 12.22
C CYS A 219 7.95 -4.54 12.11
N SER A 220 9.12 -3.93 11.98
CA SER A 220 10.40 -4.63 12.15
C SER A 220 10.48 -5.34 13.52
N PRO A 221 11.10 -6.53 13.61
CA PRO A 221 11.18 -7.29 14.86
C PRO A 221 11.78 -6.48 16.02
N SER A 222 11.12 -6.50 17.18
CA SER A 222 11.62 -5.88 18.41
C SER A 222 12.57 -6.81 19.16
N LEU A 223 13.41 -6.26 20.06
CA LEU A 223 14.26 -7.09 20.93
C LEU A 223 13.47 -7.80 22.05
N GLU A 224 12.22 -7.37 22.29
CA GLU A 224 11.35 -7.90 23.34
C GLU A 224 10.37 -8.91 22.75
N VAL A 225 10.66 -10.20 22.96
CA VAL A 225 9.89 -11.33 22.39
C VAL A 225 8.37 -11.23 22.61
N PHE A 226 7.93 -10.75 23.78
CA PHE A 226 6.50 -10.60 24.06
C PHE A 226 5.84 -9.47 23.28
N GLU A 227 6.59 -8.39 23.00
CA GLU A 227 6.11 -7.30 22.15
C GLU A 227 6.04 -7.77 20.70
N GLU A 228 7.09 -8.45 20.22
CA GLU A 228 7.15 -9.04 18.88
C GLU A 228 5.97 -10.01 18.61
N GLU A 229 5.68 -10.93 19.55
CA GLU A 229 4.54 -11.85 19.41
C GLU A 229 3.19 -11.13 19.35
N ARG A 230 3.03 -10.05 20.13
CA ARG A 230 1.79 -9.25 20.14
C ARG A 230 1.65 -8.48 18.83
N GLU A 231 2.72 -7.86 18.35
CA GLU A 231 2.77 -7.07 17.13
C GLU A 231 2.47 -7.93 15.91
N SER A 232 3.17 -9.06 15.78
CA SER A 232 2.93 -10.06 14.73
C SER A 232 1.49 -10.58 14.74
N LYS A 233 0.89 -10.75 15.93
CA LYS A 233 -0.51 -11.15 16.04
C LYS A 233 -1.46 -10.06 15.53
N VAL A 234 -1.30 -8.82 15.97
CA VAL A 234 -2.17 -7.69 15.57
C VAL A 234 -2.06 -7.48 14.05
N ASN A 235 -0.84 -7.43 13.53
CA ASN A 235 -0.60 -7.23 12.10
C ASN A 235 -1.11 -8.39 11.25
N GLY A 236 -0.90 -9.64 11.69
CA GLY A 236 -1.41 -10.82 11.01
C GLY A 236 -2.93 -10.91 11.01
N GLU A 237 -3.61 -10.40 12.05
CA GLU A 237 -5.07 -10.25 12.06
C GLU A 237 -5.52 -9.23 10.98
N ALA A 238 -4.89 -8.06 10.90
CA ALA A 238 -5.19 -7.08 9.86
C ALA A 238 -4.94 -7.64 8.44
N ASN A 239 -3.79 -8.30 8.22
CA ASN A 239 -3.46 -8.92 6.94
C ASN A 239 -4.48 -9.99 6.53
N GLN A 240 -4.92 -10.82 7.48
CA GLN A 240 -5.93 -11.85 7.24
C GLN A 240 -7.28 -11.25 6.83
N GLU A 241 -7.72 -10.18 7.50
CA GLU A 241 -9.00 -9.51 7.19
C GLU A 241 -8.95 -8.84 5.82
N LEU A 242 -7.90 -8.06 5.53
CA LEU A 242 -7.71 -7.40 4.23
C LEU A 242 -7.65 -8.42 3.07
N LEU A 243 -6.95 -9.54 3.29
CA LEU A 243 -6.89 -10.64 2.32
C LEU A 243 -8.25 -11.30 2.12
N SER A 244 -8.97 -11.55 3.21
CA SER A 244 -10.30 -12.18 3.16
C SER A 244 -11.28 -11.29 2.42
N LEU A 245 -11.22 -9.98 2.66
CA LEU A 245 -12.02 -8.97 1.97
C LEU A 245 -11.73 -8.98 0.46
N TYR A 246 -10.45 -8.88 0.06
CA TYR A 246 -10.04 -8.93 -1.35
C TYR A 246 -10.50 -10.22 -2.04
N LEU A 247 -10.26 -11.38 -1.42
CA LEU A 247 -10.67 -12.68 -1.97
C LEU A 247 -12.18 -12.85 -2.05
N SER A 248 -12.95 -12.21 -1.17
CA SER A 248 -14.42 -12.26 -1.20
C SER A 248 -14.99 -11.45 -2.37
N ALA A 249 -14.39 -10.29 -2.68
CA ALA A 249 -14.80 -9.45 -3.80
C ALA A 249 -14.48 -10.10 -5.15
N ASN A 250 -13.34 -10.78 -5.28
CA ASN A 250 -12.88 -11.41 -6.52
C ASN A 250 -13.48 -12.82 -6.79
N LYS A 251 -14.40 -13.29 -5.95
CA LYS A 251 -15.14 -14.55 -6.17
C LYS A 251 -16.46 -14.35 -6.93
N GLN A 252 -16.92 -13.10 -7.07
CA GLN A 252 -18.13 -12.72 -7.78
C GLN A 252 -17.83 -12.54 -9.28
#